data_AF-A0AAV3YY45-F1
#
_entry.id   AF-A0AAV3YY45-F1
#
_cell.length_a   1.000
_cell.length_b   1.000
_cell.length_c   1.000
_cell.angle_alpha   90.00
_cell.angle_beta   90.00
_cell.angle_gamma   90.00
#
_symmetry.space_group_name_H-M   'P 1'
#
loop_
_entity.id
_entity.type
_entity.pdbx_description
1 polymer ?
#
loop_
_entity_poly.entity_id
_entity_poly.type
_entity_poly.pdbx_seq_one_letter_code
_entity_poly.pdbx_strand_id
1 'polypeptide(L)'
;MLIPKLLWPLLVYDICSSTEETTEAKINKYTRKWLGVPPGLSDVPMYCRKAKLKLPMKYILEEYKCGKARLLTMLEESDDPVIKTVQPSLKTGRKWKVTEAVDEAKECLKMKEVIGQTQTDRRGLGSTTVKWWSKTEGKEKRDMIIDEIRNREDSTRVQKAVQQPQQGQWTNWDTAIQRSLTWNDIWHMAPLRISFLIRSVYDLLPSNANLVRWGKKDDPACPLCQGRQITEHVLSSCKVALSQGRYTWRHNRVLQELVSVISTAKGEIHPSSTSSTVFTTEGESKNGTEGLSQ
;
A
#
# COMPACT_ATOMS: atom_id res chain seq x y z
N MET A 1 -14.24 14.16 3.27
CA MET A 1 -13.53 13.75 2.03
C MET A 1 -14.16 14.47 0.85
N LEU A 2 -13.36 15.12 0.00
CA LEU A 2 -13.85 15.91 -1.14
C LEU A 2 -14.24 15.02 -2.35
N ILE A 3 -13.55 13.88 -2.52
CA ILE A 3 -13.67 13.01 -3.70
C ILE A 3 -15.11 12.54 -3.96
N PRO A 4 -15.89 12.03 -2.97
CA PRO A 4 -17.27 11.64 -3.22
C PRO A 4 -18.15 12.75 -3.79
N LYS A 5 -17.90 14.02 -3.41
CA LYS A 5 -18.64 15.18 -3.94
C LYS A 5 -18.29 15.49 -5.40
N LEU A 6 -17.10 15.12 -5.85
CA LEU A 6 -16.65 15.31 -7.23
C LEU A 6 -17.12 14.20 -8.17
N LEU A 7 -17.47 13.01 -7.66
CA LEU A 7 -17.82 11.86 -8.50
C LEU A 7 -19.00 12.14 -9.42
N TRP A 8 -20.03 12.84 -8.94
CA TRP A 8 -21.21 13.14 -9.75
C TRP A 8 -20.89 14.11 -10.91
N PRO A 9 -20.24 15.28 -10.68
CA PRO A 9 -19.76 16.11 -11.79
C PRO A 9 -18.89 15.36 -12.80
N LEU A 10 -17.95 14.53 -12.31
CA LEU A 10 -17.06 13.73 -13.17
C LEU A 10 -17.80 12.71 -14.03
N LEU A 11 -18.90 12.17 -13.51
CA LEU A 11 -19.76 11.22 -14.21
C LEU A 11 -20.54 11.92 -15.33
N VAL A 12 -21.22 13.02 -14.99
CA VAL A 12 -22.22 13.68 -15.84
C VAL A 12 -21.60 14.51 -16.95
N TYR A 13 -20.54 15.27 -16.66
CA TYR A 13 -19.98 16.21 -17.63
C TYR A 13 -18.97 15.55 -18.58
N ASP A 14 -18.93 16.03 -19.82
CA ASP A 14 -17.93 15.66 -20.84
C ASP A 14 -16.58 16.30 -20.52
N ILE A 15 -15.86 15.72 -19.57
CA ILE A 15 -14.53 16.16 -19.16
C ILE A 15 -13.47 15.30 -19.87
N CYS A 16 -12.42 15.92 -20.39
CA CYS A 16 -11.30 15.18 -20.96
C CYS A 16 -10.40 14.61 -19.86
N SER A 17 -9.82 13.42 -20.09
CA SER A 17 -8.88 12.80 -19.15
C SER A 17 -7.66 13.67 -18.81
N SER A 18 -7.20 14.54 -19.73
CA SER A 18 -6.10 15.48 -19.51
C SER A 18 -6.40 16.55 -18.46
N THR A 19 -7.66 16.98 -18.34
CA THR A 19 -8.10 17.93 -17.31
C THR A 19 -8.00 17.28 -15.93
N GLU A 20 -8.43 16.03 -15.82
CA GLU A 20 -8.35 15.27 -14.58
C GLU A 20 -6.91 14.99 -14.15
N GLU A 21 -6.01 14.71 -15.10
CA GLU A 21 -4.58 14.58 -14.82
C GLU A 21 -3.98 15.86 -14.22
N THR A 22 -4.41 17.03 -14.67
CA THR A 22 -3.94 18.32 -14.15
C THR A 22 -4.44 18.55 -12.73
N THR A 23 -5.71 18.23 -12.46
CA THR A 23 -6.31 18.29 -11.12
C THR A 23 -5.58 17.34 -10.17
N GLU A 24 -5.34 16.11 -10.61
CA GLU A 24 -4.65 15.07 -9.87
C GLU A 24 -3.19 15.46 -9.56
N ALA A 25 -2.48 16.09 -10.50
CA ALA A 25 -1.14 16.62 -10.25
C ALA A 25 -1.11 17.66 -9.11
N LYS A 26 -2.11 18.57 -9.07
CA LYS A 26 -2.25 19.55 -7.98
C LYS A 26 -2.53 18.85 -6.65
N ILE A 27 -3.44 17.88 -6.62
CA ILE A 27 -3.77 17.11 -5.41
C ILE A 27 -2.52 16.39 -4.91
N ASN A 28 -1.78 15.72 -5.79
CA ASN A 28 -0.56 15.00 -5.44
C ASN A 28 0.50 15.89 -4.80
N LYS A 29 0.65 17.14 -5.25
CA LYS A 29 1.54 18.11 -4.61
C LYS A 29 1.17 18.36 -3.15
N TYR A 30 -0.12 18.65 -2.89
CA TYR A 30 -0.59 18.94 -1.53
C TYR A 30 -0.61 17.71 -0.64
N THR A 31 -1.00 16.55 -1.18
CA THR A 31 -1.02 15.29 -0.45
C THR A 31 0.38 14.90 0.00
N ARG A 32 1.41 15.02 -0.85
CA ARG A 32 2.79 14.73 -0.43
C ARG A 32 3.26 15.66 0.67
N LYS A 33 2.94 16.97 0.57
CA LYS A 33 3.25 17.95 1.61
C LYS A 33 2.58 17.59 2.94
N TRP A 34 1.30 17.20 2.89
CA TRP A 34 0.53 16.81 4.07
C TRP A 34 1.04 15.53 4.73
N LEU A 35 1.39 14.51 3.93
CA LEU A 35 2.02 13.28 4.41
C LEU A 35 3.48 13.48 4.89
N GLY A 36 4.04 14.68 4.71
CA GLY A 36 5.42 14.99 5.06
C GLY A 36 6.43 14.17 4.25
N VAL A 37 6.13 13.82 3.01
CA VAL A 37 6.99 13.02 2.12
C VAL A 37 7.60 13.91 1.02
N PRO A 38 8.79 13.56 0.49
CA PRO A 38 9.44 14.38 -0.52
C PRO A 38 8.62 14.44 -1.84
N PRO A 39 8.77 15.51 -2.63
CA PRO A 39 8.08 15.65 -3.91
C PRO A 39 8.47 14.58 -4.94
N GLY A 40 9.67 14.00 -4.80
CA GLY A 40 10.15 12.91 -5.66
C GLY A 40 9.55 11.53 -5.37
N LEU A 41 8.64 11.41 -4.39
CA LEU A 41 7.90 10.17 -4.16
C LEU A 41 6.94 9.90 -5.32
N SER A 42 6.99 8.69 -5.88
CA SER A 42 6.05 8.28 -6.91
C SER A 42 4.60 8.24 -6.37
N ASP A 43 3.64 8.33 -7.27
CA ASP A 43 2.21 8.21 -7.01
C ASP A 43 1.79 6.77 -6.66
N VAL A 44 2.59 5.77 -7.05
CA VAL A 44 2.31 4.35 -6.82
C VAL A 44 2.07 4.02 -5.33
N PRO A 45 2.97 4.38 -4.40
CA PRO A 45 2.76 4.30 -2.95
C PRO A 45 1.42 4.83 -2.42
N MET A 46 0.89 5.84 -3.08
CA MET A 46 -0.27 6.56 -2.59
C MET A 46 -1.58 5.88 -3.00
N TYR A 47 -1.60 5.24 -4.17
CA TYR A 47 -2.85 4.79 -4.80
C TYR A 47 -2.89 3.29 -5.14
N CYS A 48 -1.74 2.62 -5.19
CA CYS A 48 -1.70 1.20 -5.58
C CYS A 48 -2.27 0.32 -4.47
N ARG A 49 -3.33 -0.44 -4.78
CA ARG A 49 -3.92 -1.37 -3.80
C ARG A 49 -3.05 -2.60 -3.54
N LYS A 50 -2.10 -2.90 -4.43
CA LYS A 50 -1.15 -4.02 -4.31
C LYS A 50 0.14 -3.64 -3.58
N ALA A 51 0.34 -2.37 -3.24
CA ALA A 51 1.54 -1.92 -2.51
C ALA A 51 1.60 -2.53 -1.11
N LYS A 52 2.81 -2.88 -0.63
CA LYS A 52 2.97 -3.46 0.72
C LYS A 52 2.50 -2.53 1.84
N LEU A 53 2.58 -1.22 1.64
CA LEU A 53 1.89 -0.21 2.45
C LEU A 53 0.76 0.39 1.61
N LYS A 54 -0.48 0.07 1.95
CA LYS A 54 -1.66 0.61 1.27
C LYS A 54 -2.19 1.81 2.06
N LEU A 55 -2.29 2.96 1.39
CA LEU A 55 -2.92 4.17 1.94
C LEU A 55 -4.43 4.20 1.56
N PRO A 56 -5.27 4.87 2.36
CA PRO A 56 -6.71 4.99 2.10
C PRO A 56 -7.03 6.13 1.11
N MET A 57 -6.08 6.47 0.23
CA MET A 57 -6.24 7.53 -0.77
C MET A 57 -6.87 6.96 -2.03
N LYS A 58 -7.69 7.78 -2.69
CA LYS A 58 -8.31 7.48 -3.97
C LYS A 58 -7.67 8.35 -5.05
N TYR A 59 -7.45 7.76 -6.21
CA TYR A 59 -6.92 8.45 -7.38
C TYR A 59 -8.08 9.00 -8.21
N ILE A 60 -8.17 10.33 -8.40
CA ILE A 60 -9.34 10.94 -9.04
C ILE A 60 -9.50 10.43 -10.46
N LEU A 61 -8.40 10.36 -11.22
CA LEU A 61 -8.44 9.89 -12.61
C LEU A 61 -8.95 8.45 -12.72
N GLU A 62 -8.65 7.59 -11.74
CA GLU A 62 -9.18 6.22 -11.72
C GLU A 62 -10.67 6.21 -11.39
N GLU A 63 -11.11 7.00 -10.41
CA GLU A 63 -12.54 7.11 -10.09
C GLU A 63 -13.33 7.72 -11.25
N TYR A 64 -12.74 8.67 -12.00
CA TYR A 64 -13.28 9.21 -13.25
C TYR A 64 -13.43 8.10 -14.31
N LYS A 65 -12.37 7.32 -14.57
CA LYS A 65 -12.41 6.19 -15.53
C LYS A 65 -13.48 5.17 -15.14
N CYS A 66 -13.52 4.78 -13.86
CA CYS A 66 -14.51 3.85 -13.32
C CYS A 66 -15.94 4.42 -13.43
N GLY A 67 -16.11 5.71 -13.16
CA GLY A 67 -17.39 6.40 -13.31
C GLY A 67 -17.87 6.39 -14.75
N LYS A 68 -17.03 6.79 -15.70
CA LYS A 68 -17.37 6.76 -17.13
C LYS A 68 -17.68 5.35 -17.62
N ALA A 69 -16.89 4.35 -17.22
CA ALA A 69 -17.17 2.95 -17.55
C ALA A 69 -18.53 2.49 -16.98
N ARG A 70 -18.81 2.84 -15.71
CA ARG A 70 -20.10 2.54 -15.07
C ARG A 70 -21.26 3.16 -15.83
N LEU A 71 -21.14 4.42 -16.23
CA LEU A 71 -22.16 5.12 -17.00
C LEU A 71 -22.37 4.46 -18.36
N LEU A 72 -21.29 4.13 -19.08
CA LEU A 72 -21.40 3.47 -20.38
C LEU A 72 -22.16 2.15 -20.26
N THR A 73 -21.77 1.29 -19.33
CA THR A 73 -22.44 -0.01 -19.18
C THR A 73 -23.89 0.13 -18.67
N MET A 74 -24.20 1.16 -17.86
CA MET A 74 -25.58 1.47 -17.49
C MET A 74 -26.43 1.90 -18.70
N LEU A 75 -25.85 2.63 -19.65
CA LEU A 75 -26.53 3.05 -20.87
C LEU A 75 -26.72 1.88 -21.83
N GLU A 76 -25.73 1.00 -21.96
CA GLU A 76 -25.81 -0.24 -22.75
C GLU A 76 -26.88 -1.21 -22.23
N GLU A 77 -27.00 -1.35 -20.91
CA GLU A 77 -27.98 -2.21 -20.23
C GLU A 77 -29.32 -1.51 -19.94
N SER A 78 -29.52 -0.27 -20.43
CA SER A 78 -30.73 0.50 -20.12
C SER A 78 -31.98 -0.16 -20.71
N ASP A 79 -33.07 -0.23 -19.95
CA ASP A 79 -34.37 -0.73 -20.44
C ASP A 79 -35.12 0.29 -21.31
N ASP A 80 -34.71 1.55 -21.31
CA ASP A 80 -35.37 2.63 -22.05
C ASP A 80 -35.19 2.43 -23.57
N PRO A 81 -36.28 2.29 -24.35
CA PRO A 81 -36.20 2.08 -25.79
C PRO A 81 -35.49 3.23 -26.52
N VAL A 82 -35.63 4.49 -26.05
CA VAL A 82 -34.98 5.65 -26.67
C VAL A 82 -33.47 5.55 -26.51
N ILE A 83 -32.99 5.16 -25.33
CA ILE A 83 -31.56 4.98 -25.07
C ILE A 83 -31.00 3.83 -25.90
N LYS A 84 -31.73 2.71 -26.01
CA LYS A 84 -31.34 1.58 -26.87
C LYS A 84 -31.23 1.97 -28.35
N THR A 85 -32.11 2.86 -28.83
CA THR A 85 -32.06 3.36 -30.21
C THR A 85 -30.93 4.36 -30.43
N VAL A 86 -30.73 5.31 -29.51
CA VAL A 86 -29.78 6.42 -29.68
C VAL A 86 -28.33 5.99 -29.44
N GLN A 87 -28.09 5.03 -28.54
CA GLN A 87 -26.76 4.57 -28.12
C GLN A 87 -25.77 5.74 -27.87
N PRO A 88 -26.05 6.58 -26.85
CA PRO A 88 -25.28 7.79 -26.62
C PRO A 88 -23.79 7.48 -26.38
N SER A 89 -22.92 8.16 -27.14
CA SER A 89 -21.48 8.04 -26.99
C SER A 89 -20.95 9.01 -25.92
N LEU A 90 -20.14 8.49 -24.99
CA LEU A 90 -19.51 9.31 -23.95
C LEU A 90 -18.23 9.96 -24.49
N LYS A 91 -18.12 11.29 -24.36
CA LYS A 91 -16.94 12.03 -24.80
C LYS A 91 -15.90 12.08 -23.67
N THR A 92 -14.87 11.25 -23.76
CA THR A 92 -13.78 11.19 -22.76
C THR A 92 -12.46 11.80 -23.24
N GLY A 93 -12.47 12.45 -24.42
CA GLY A 93 -11.30 13.04 -25.07
C GLY A 93 -10.55 12.06 -25.98
N ARG A 94 -9.38 12.49 -26.50
CA ARG A 94 -8.57 11.69 -27.45
C ARG A 94 -7.64 10.67 -26.77
N LYS A 95 -7.15 10.99 -25.57
CA LYS A 95 -6.10 10.22 -24.89
C LYS A 95 -6.60 8.89 -24.31
N TRP A 96 -7.85 8.85 -23.89
CA TRP A 96 -8.46 7.67 -23.29
C TRP A 96 -9.92 7.59 -23.71
N LYS A 97 -10.33 6.41 -24.19
CA LYS A 97 -11.70 6.13 -24.61
C LYS A 97 -12.31 5.07 -23.71
N VAL A 98 -13.51 5.37 -23.23
CA VAL A 98 -14.23 4.48 -22.32
C VAL A 98 -14.72 3.20 -23.01
N THR A 99 -15.12 3.27 -24.28
CA THR A 99 -15.57 2.10 -25.04
C THR A 99 -14.48 1.06 -25.14
N GLU A 100 -13.29 1.46 -25.61
CA GLU A 100 -12.11 0.60 -25.72
C GLU A 100 -11.75 -0.01 -24.35
N ALA A 101 -11.74 0.78 -23.28
CA ALA A 101 -11.42 0.28 -21.94
C ALA A 101 -12.45 -0.74 -21.40
N VAL A 102 -13.73 -0.53 -21.69
CA VAL A 102 -14.81 -1.45 -21.29
C VAL A 102 -14.76 -2.73 -22.13
N ASP A 103 -14.51 -2.64 -23.42
CA ASP A 103 -14.40 -3.80 -24.32
C ASP A 103 -13.19 -4.66 -23.95
N GLU A 104 -12.03 -4.04 -23.72
CA GLU A 104 -10.86 -4.75 -23.22
C GLU A 104 -11.14 -5.44 -21.87
N ALA A 105 -11.85 -4.78 -20.96
CA ALA A 105 -12.23 -5.37 -19.67
C ALA A 105 -13.18 -6.57 -19.84
N LYS A 106 -14.18 -6.47 -20.73
CA LYS A 106 -15.08 -7.57 -21.10
C LYS A 106 -14.29 -8.76 -21.67
N GLU A 107 -13.33 -8.52 -22.56
CA GLU A 107 -12.48 -9.57 -23.13
C GLU A 107 -11.57 -10.22 -22.08
N CYS A 108 -10.96 -9.44 -21.19
CA CYS A 108 -10.18 -9.99 -20.07
C CYS A 108 -11.03 -10.87 -19.15
N LEU A 109 -12.28 -10.49 -18.87
CA LEU A 109 -13.19 -11.28 -18.04
C LEU A 109 -13.59 -12.60 -18.72
N LYS A 110 -13.87 -12.58 -20.03
CA LYS A 110 -14.09 -13.81 -20.83
C LYS A 110 -12.85 -14.71 -20.78
N MET A 111 -11.67 -14.14 -20.96
CA MET A 111 -10.41 -14.91 -20.91
C MET A 111 -10.18 -15.53 -19.53
N LYS A 112 -10.47 -14.82 -18.43
CA LYS A 112 -10.39 -15.37 -17.07
C LYS A 112 -11.38 -16.51 -16.84
N GLU A 113 -12.57 -16.41 -17.41
CA GLU A 113 -13.57 -17.48 -17.40
C GLU A 113 -13.08 -18.73 -18.16
N VAL A 114 -12.43 -18.56 -19.32
CA VAL A 114 -11.84 -19.68 -20.09
C VAL A 114 -10.67 -20.33 -19.35
N ILE A 115 -9.78 -19.53 -18.75
CA ILE A 115 -8.66 -20.05 -17.93
C ILE A 115 -9.21 -20.84 -16.73
N GLY A 116 -10.38 -20.44 -16.23
CA GLY A 116 -11.02 -21.04 -15.07
C GLY A 116 -10.27 -20.74 -13.78
N GLN A 117 -10.59 -21.49 -12.73
CA GLN A 117 -9.99 -21.32 -11.42
C GLN A 117 -8.63 -22.01 -11.37
N THR A 118 -7.57 -21.25 -11.16
CA THR A 118 -6.24 -21.78 -10.86
C THR A 118 -6.03 -21.88 -9.34
N GLN A 119 -5.20 -22.82 -8.91
CA GLN A 119 -4.80 -22.91 -7.52
C GLN A 119 -3.83 -21.76 -7.20
N THR A 120 -4.31 -20.74 -6.50
CA THR A 120 -3.47 -19.61 -6.06
C THR A 120 -2.83 -19.86 -4.70
N ASP A 121 -3.48 -20.64 -3.84
CA ASP A 121 -3.06 -20.90 -2.46
C ASP A 121 -2.98 -22.40 -2.17
N ARG A 122 -2.43 -22.74 -1.00
CA ARG A 122 -2.40 -24.12 -0.46
C ARG A 122 -3.78 -24.64 0.00
N ARG A 123 -4.86 -23.86 -0.19
CA ARG A 123 -6.23 -24.20 0.22
C ARG A 123 -6.93 -25.21 -0.70
N GLY A 124 -6.34 -25.51 -1.86
CA GLY A 124 -6.91 -26.45 -2.84
C GLY A 124 -7.98 -25.85 -3.75
N LEU A 125 -8.38 -26.61 -4.77
CA LEU A 125 -9.44 -26.24 -5.72
C LEU A 125 -10.81 -26.26 -5.01
N GLY A 126 -11.69 -25.31 -5.35
CA GLY A 126 -13.05 -25.24 -4.79
C GLY A 126 -13.18 -24.52 -3.44
N SER A 127 -12.09 -24.07 -2.82
CA SER A 127 -12.13 -23.31 -1.55
C SER A 127 -12.74 -21.90 -1.69
N THR A 128 -12.83 -21.36 -2.91
CA THR A 128 -13.26 -19.98 -3.18
C THR A 128 -14.49 -19.99 -4.06
N THR A 129 -15.53 -19.23 -3.71
CA THR A 129 -16.70 -19.02 -4.56
C THR A 129 -16.33 -18.16 -5.76
N VAL A 130 -16.39 -18.74 -6.96
CA VAL A 130 -16.08 -18.05 -8.21
C VAL A 130 -17.34 -17.42 -8.79
N LYS A 131 -17.25 -16.14 -9.15
CA LYS A 131 -18.26 -15.47 -9.97
C LYS A 131 -17.89 -15.62 -11.44
N TRP A 132 -18.77 -16.25 -12.19
CA TRP A 132 -18.59 -16.53 -13.62
C TRP A 132 -19.19 -15.41 -14.45
N TRP A 133 -18.40 -14.82 -15.35
CA TRP A 133 -18.83 -13.69 -16.16
C TRP A 133 -20.09 -14.01 -16.97
N SER A 134 -20.15 -15.18 -17.59
CA SER A 134 -21.32 -15.67 -18.34
C SER A 134 -22.61 -15.79 -17.51
N LYS A 135 -22.50 -16.00 -16.20
CA LYS A 135 -23.63 -16.22 -15.28
C LYS A 135 -24.04 -14.97 -14.51
N THR A 136 -23.29 -13.88 -14.66
CA THR A 136 -23.57 -12.61 -13.98
C THR A 136 -24.37 -11.66 -14.85
N GLU A 137 -25.32 -10.97 -14.24
CA GLU A 137 -26.19 -10.01 -14.91
C GLU A 137 -26.32 -8.69 -14.12
N GLY A 138 -26.72 -7.64 -14.84
CA GLY A 138 -27.00 -6.32 -14.27
C GLY A 138 -25.86 -5.72 -13.45
N LYS A 139 -26.16 -5.35 -12.20
CA LYS A 139 -25.20 -4.64 -11.33
C LYS A 139 -23.93 -5.45 -11.09
N GLU A 140 -24.05 -6.77 -10.88
CA GLU A 140 -22.87 -7.60 -10.60
C GLU A 140 -21.91 -7.65 -11.78
N LYS A 141 -22.46 -7.76 -12.99
CA LYS A 141 -21.71 -7.72 -14.24
C LYS A 141 -20.95 -6.40 -14.40
N ARG A 142 -21.62 -5.29 -14.11
CA ARG A 142 -21.01 -3.95 -14.10
C ARG A 142 -19.88 -3.81 -13.08
N ASP A 143 -20.08 -4.33 -11.88
CA ASP A 143 -19.06 -4.29 -10.83
C ASP A 143 -17.83 -5.14 -11.23
N MET A 144 -18.01 -6.28 -11.90
CA MET A 144 -16.89 -7.06 -12.45
C MET A 144 -16.07 -6.29 -13.50
N ILE A 145 -16.72 -5.58 -14.43
CA ILE A 145 -16.03 -4.71 -15.41
C ILE A 145 -15.20 -3.65 -14.69
N ILE A 146 -15.78 -2.99 -13.71
CA ILE A 146 -15.14 -1.87 -13.01
C ILE A 146 -13.97 -2.36 -12.17
N ASP A 147 -14.11 -3.50 -11.50
CA ASP A 147 -13.02 -4.12 -10.76
C ASP A 147 -11.89 -4.57 -11.70
N GLU A 148 -12.20 -5.00 -12.94
CA GLU A 148 -11.18 -5.30 -13.94
C GLU A 148 -10.40 -4.05 -14.38
N ILE A 149 -11.10 -2.94 -14.63
CA ILE A 149 -10.46 -1.65 -14.94
C ILE A 149 -9.54 -1.22 -13.80
N ARG A 150 -10.00 -1.35 -12.55
CA ARG A 150 -9.20 -1.08 -11.34
C ARG A 150 -7.96 -1.98 -11.26
N ASN A 151 -8.13 -3.27 -11.54
CA ASN A 151 -7.02 -4.23 -11.55
C ASN A 151 -5.98 -3.88 -12.62
N ARG A 152 -6.41 -3.42 -13.80
CA ARG A 152 -5.53 -2.95 -14.87
C ARG A 152 -4.73 -1.72 -14.45
N GLU A 153 -5.39 -0.70 -13.89
CA GLU A 153 -4.71 0.51 -13.38
C GLU A 153 -3.65 0.15 -12.31
N ASP A 154 -3.98 -0.76 -11.38
CA ASP A 154 -3.00 -1.24 -10.40
C ASP A 154 -1.86 -2.01 -11.03
N SER A 155 -2.11 -2.77 -12.09
CA SER A 155 -1.08 -3.54 -12.77
C SER A 155 -0.11 -2.60 -13.49
N THR A 156 -0.60 -1.52 -14.11
CA THR A 156 0.25 -0.44 -14.63
C THR A 156 1.08 0.24 -13.53
N ARG A 157 0.49 0.48 -12.34
CA ARG A 157 1.23 1.04 -11.20
C ARG A 157 2.31 0.10 -10.69
N VAL A 158 2.03 -1.20 -10.63
CA VAL A 158 3.03 -2.22 -10.24
C VAL A 158 4.14 -2.30 -11.29
N GLN A 159 3.83 -2.28 -12.58
CA GLN A 159 4.85 -2.24 -13.65
C GLN A 159 5.77 -1.01 -13.50
N LYS A 160 5.19 0.16 -13.23
CA LYS A 160 5.96 1.38 -12.93
C LYS A 160 6.82 1.22 -11.68
N ALA A 161 6.33 0.54 -10.64
CA ALA A 161 7.09 0.26 -9.42
C ALA A 161 8.31 -0.63 -9.68
N VAL A 162 8.14 -1.70 -10.46
CA VAL A 162 9.23 -2.62 -10.81
C VAL A 162 10.37 -1.89 -11.52
N GLN A 163 10.04 -0.87 -12.32
CA GLN A 163 11.03 -0.02 -13.01
C GLN A 163 11.71 1.01 -12.08
N GLN A 164 11.33 1.10 -10.81
CA GLN A 164 11.89 2.02 -9.83
C GLN A 164 12.82 1.26 -8.88
N PRO A 165 14.13 1.13 -9.16
CA PRO A 165 15.02 0.28 -8.37
C PRO A 165 15.19 0.71 -6.91
N GLN A 166 14.88 1.96 -6.56
CA GLN A 166 14.93 2.42 -5.17
C GLN A 166 13.55 2.31 -4.49
N GLN A 167 12.57 3.07 -4.98
CA GLN A 167 11.23 3.13 -4.39
C GLN A 167 10.40 1.87 -4.66
N GLY A 168 10.80 1.02 -5.60
CA GLY A 168 10.10 -0.20 -6.02
C GLY A 168 10.55 -1.47 -5.31
N GLN A 169 11.55 -1.42 -4.41
CA GLN A 169 12.09 -2.63 -3.76
C GLN A 169 11.03 -3.48 -3.04
N TRP A 170 9.92 -2.87 -2.61
CA TRP A 170 8.78 -3.57 -2.01
C TRP A 170 8.13 -4.61 -2.94
N THR A 171 8.34 -4.54 -4.26
CA THR A 171 7.81 -5.55 -5.21
C THR A 171 8.46 -6.91 -5.03
N ASN A 172 9.65 -6.97 -4.43
CA ASN A 172 10.41 -8.20 -4.22
C ASN A 172 10.15 -8.83 -2.84
N TRP A 173 9.29 -8.23 -2.03
CA TRP A 173 9.02 -8.68 -0.66
C TRP A 173 7.89 -9.73 -0.65
N ASP A 174 8.09 -10.88 -1.31
CA ASP A 174 7.03 -11.87 -1.52
C ASP A 174 6.40 -12.37 -0.21
N THR A 175 7.22 -12.57 0.83
CA THR A 175 6.80 -13.04 2.15
C THR A 175 6.20 -11.95 3.03
N ALA A 176 6.34 -10.67 2.67
CA ALA A 176 5.87 -9.58 3.51
C ALA A 176 4.35 -9.41 3.42
N ILE A 177 3.69 -9.43 4.58
CA ILE A 177 2.25 -9.16 4.70
C ILE A 177 1.98 -7.69 4.37
N GLN A 178 0.94 -7.44 3.58
CA GLN A 178 0.49 -6.08 3.27
C GLN A 178 -0.07 -5.40 4.53
N ARG A 179 0.40 -4.18 4.80
CA ARG A 179 -0.17 -3.29 5.80
C ARG A 179 -1.11 -2.30 5.13
N SER A 180 -2.39 -2.38 5.46
CA SER A 180 -3.41 -1.42 4.99
C SER A 180 -3.71 -0.39 6.07
N LEU A 181 -3.54 0.89 5.77
CA LEU A 181 -3.93 2.00 6.64
C LEU A 181 -5.33 2.48 6.28
N THR A 182 -6.17 2.69 7.29
CA THR A 182 -7.47 3.34 7.17
C THR A 182 -7.34 4.85 7.42
N TRP A 183 -8.39 5.61 7.08
CA TRP A 183 -8.45 7.02 7.45
C TRP A 183 -8.38 7.21 8.96
N ASN A 184 -9.01 6.31 9.72
CA ASN A 184 -8.96 6.36 11.18
C ASN A 184 -7.52 6.23 11.70
N ASP A 185 -6.75 5.30 11.14
CA ASP A 185 -5.34 5.12 11.50
C ASP A 185 -4.51 6.37 11.20
N ILE A 186 -4.74 6.98 10.04
CA ILE A 186 -4.03 8.20 9.63
C ILE A 186 -4.37 9.38 10.55
N TRP A 187 -5.64 9.53 10.95
CA TRP A 187 -6.05 10.64 11.83
C TRP A 187 -5.49 10.52 13.26
N HIS A 188 -5.33 9.30 13.77
CA HIS A 188 -4.83 9.06 15.13
C HIS A 188 -3.32 8.86 15.20
N MET A 189 -2.63 8.73 14.07
CA MET A 189 -1.18 8.65 14.04
C MET A 189 -0.53 10.03 14.10
N ALA A 190 0.49 10.17 14.94
CA ALA A 190 1.35 11.35 14.95
C ALA A 190 1.91 11.62 13.55
N PRO A 191 1.91 12.87 13.05
CA PRO A 191 2.32 13.19 11.67
C PRO A 191 3.71 12.66 11.29
N LEU A 192 4.68 12.75 12.20
CA LEU A 192 6.04 12.24 11.98
C LEU A 192 6.09 10.72 11.85
N ARG A 193 5.17 9.99 12.49
CA ARG A 193 5.08 8.54 12.40
C ARG A 193 4.63 8.09 11.01
N ILE A 194 3.66 8.79 10.42
CA ILE A 194 3.15 8.48 9.08
C ILE A 194 4.22 8.77 8.04
N SER A 195 4.85 9.95 8.13
CA SER A 195 5.95 10.33 7.25
C SER A 195 7.10 9.31 7.32
N PHE A 196 7.50 8.93 8.53
CA PHE A 196 8.53 7.92 8.75
C PHE A 196 8.14 6.57 8.12
N LEU A 197 6.91 6.09 8.37
CA LEU A 197 6.43 4.79 7.86
C LEU A 197 6.44 4.73 6.33
N ILE A 198 5.96 5.79 5.66
CA ILE A 198 5.99 5.84 4.19
C ILE A 198 7.44 5.88 3.72
N ARG A 199 8.28 6.75 4.30
CA ARG A 199 9.69 6.88 3.91
C ARG A 199 10.50 5.60 4.14
N SER A 200 10.19 4.81 5.17
CA SER A 200 10.88 3.55 5.45
C SER A 200 10.56 2.48 4.40
N VAL A 201 9.30 2.41 3.95
CA VAL A 201 8.86 1.40 2.97
C VAL A 201 9.44 1.68 1.58
N TYR A 202 9.55 2.95 1.19
CA TYR A 202 9.97 3.35 -0.15
C TYR A 202 11.41 3.89 -0.22
N ASP A 203 12.25 3.54 0.76
CA ASP A 203 13.68 3.91 0.83
C ASP A 203 13.96 5.40 0.62
N LEU A 204 13.24 6.25 1.36
CA LEU A 204 13.38 7.71 1.35
C LEU A 204 13.93 8.28 2.66
N LEU A 205 14.34 7.40 3.59
CA LEU A 205 14.97 7.82 4.83
C LEU A 205 16.42 8.28 4.58
N PRO A 206 16.96 9.20 5.40
CA PRO A 206 18.33 9.69 5.26
C PRO A 206 19.36 8.67 5.77
N SER A 207 19.38 7.47 5.17
CA SER A 207 20.47 6.50 5.34
C SER A 207 21.74 7.01 4.66
N ASN A 208 22.96 6.63 5.09
CA ASN A 208 24.17 7.12 4.44
C ASN A 208 24.21 6.76 2.94
N ALA A 209 23.67 5.61 2.54
CA ALA A 209 23.52 5.27 1.12
C ALA A 209 22.65 6.29 0.36
N ASN A 210 21.55 6.75 0.95
CA ASN A 210 20.70 7.79 0.36
C ASN A 210 21.35 9.18 0.43
N LEU A 211 22.08 9.51 1.51
CA LEU A 211 22.80 10.78 1.62
C LEU A 211 23.89 10.92 0.56
N VAL A 212 24.62 9.84 0.27
CA VAL A 212 25.59 9.79 -0.84
C VAL A 212 24.89 10.00 -2.18
N ARG A 213 23.77 9.30 -2.42
CA ARG A 213 22.95 9.49 -3.62
C ARG A 213 22.45 10.92 -3.79
N TRP A 214 22.20 11.63 -2.69
CA TRP A 214 21.77 13.04 -2.69
C TRP A 214 22.94 14.04 -2.70
N GLY A 215 24.19 13.59 -2.80
CA GLY A 215 25.38 14.45 -2.79
C GLY A 215 25.61 15.16 -1.46
N LYS A 216 25.13 14.59 -0.34
CA LYS A 216 25.26 15.17 1.01
C LYS A 216 26.35 14.52 1.86
N LYS A 217 26.91 13.41 1.37
CA LYS A 217 27.96 12.63 2.04
C LYS A 217 28.77 11.89 0.98
N ASP A 218 30.03 11.56 1.26
CA ASP A 218 30.88 10.83 0.32
C ASP A 218 30.84 9.31 0.53
N ASP A 219 30.68 8.87 1.78
CA ASP A 219 30.76 7.45 2.16
C ASP A 219 29.42 6.86 2.64
N PRO A 220 28.93 5.76 2.03
CA PRO A 220 27.71 5.07 2.44
C PRO A 220 27.89 4.14 3.65
N ALA A 221 29.08 4.03 4.24
CA ALA A 221 29.36 3.11 5.34
C ALA A 221 28.58 3.45 6.63
N CYS A 222 28.22 2.40 7.38
CA CYS A 222 27.56 2.49 8.66
C CYS A 222 28.58 2.87 9.75
N PRO A 223 28.30 3.88 10.59
CA PRO A 223 29.23 4.30 11.63
C PRO A 223 29.46 3.25 12.72
N LEU A 224 28.58 2.25 12.83
CA LEU A 224 28.69 1.19 13.85
C LEU A 224 29.46 -0.02 13.36
N CYS A 225 29.15 -0.51 12.15
CA CYS A 225 29.67 -1.79 11.66
C CYS A 225 30.44 -1.69 10.34
N GLN A 226 30.63 -0.47 9.81
CA GLN A 226 31.34 -0.16 8.56
C GLN A 226 30.77 -0.78 7.27
N GLY A 227 29.71 -1.58 7.35
CA GLY A 227 28.98 -2.09 6.17
C GLY A 227 28.14 -1.01 5.48
N ARG A 228 27.70 -1.24 4.25
CA ARG A 228 26.86 -0.28 3.50
C ARG A 228 25.53 -0.01 4.22
N GLN A 229 25.29 1.25 4.58
CA GLN A 229 24.12 1.66 5.36
C GLN A 229 22.93 2.02 4.46
N ILE A 230 22.16 1.01 4.06
CA ILE A 230 20.82 1.17 3.44
C ILE A 230 19.72 1.27 4.51
N THR A 231 18.48 1.61 4.13
CA THR A 231 17.37 1.76 5.09
C THR A 231 17.11 0.48 5.88
N GLU A 232 17.08 -0.68 5.22
CA GLU A 232 16.93 -1.99 5.89
C GLU A 232 18.02 -2.24 6.94
N HIS A 233 19.27 -1.90 6.61
CA HIS A 233 20.40 -2.03 7.51
C HIS A 233 20.19 -1.23 8.81
N VAL A 234 19.67 0.00 8.72
CA VAL A 234 19.44 0.86 9.89
C VAL A 234 18.27 0.38 10.72
N LEU A 235 17.23 -0.16 10.08
CA LEU A 235 15.97 -0.51 10.76
C LEU A 235 16.00 -1.91 11.38
N SER A 236 16.73 -2.86 10.81
CA SER A 236 16.70 -4.26 11.26
C SER A 236 18.00 -5.04 11.09
N SER A 237 18.88 -4.68 10.14
CA SER A 237 19.93 -5.62 9.67
C SER A 237 21.37 -5.25 10.09
N CYS A 238 21.58 -4.20 10.89
CA CYS A 238 22.91 -3.89 11.45
C CYS A 238 23.34 -4.89 12.54
N LYS A 239 24.43 -5.63 12.29
CA LYS A 239 25.00 -6.64 13.22
C LYS A 239 25.35 -6.08 14.59
N VAL A 240 26.00 -4.92 14.64
CA VAL A 240 26.41 -4.28 15.90
C VAL A 240 25.21 -3.73 16.66
N ALA A 241 24.21 -3.18 15.97
CA ALA A 241 22.98 -2.72 16.61
C ALA A 241 22.16 -3.89 17.19
N LEU A 242 22.17 -5.04 16.49
CA LEU A 242 21.54 -6.27 16.95
C LEU A 242 22.22 -6.82 18.21
N SER A 243 23.55 -6.97 18.20
CA SER A 243 24.28 -7.49 19.36
C SER A 243 24.18 -6.59 20.60
N GLN A 244 24.01 -5.28 20.40
CA GLN A 244 23.76 -4.32 21.47
C GLN A 244 22.29 -4.26 21.93
N GLY A 245 21.39 -5.07 21.35
CA GLY A 245 19.97 -5.10 21.72
C GLY A 245 19.19 -3.82 21.36
N ARG A 246 19.67 -3.00 20.42
CA ARG A 246 19.06 -1.69 20.11
C ARG A 246 17.66 -1.82 19.52
N TYR A 247 17.40 -2.86 18.72
CA TYR A 247 16.10 -3.07 18.08
C TYR A 247 15.02 -3.49 19.08
N THR A 248 15.39 -4.26 20.11
CA THR A 248 14.46 -4.71 21.15
C THR A 248 14.31 -3.69 22.28
N TRP A 249 15.18 -2.68 22.37
CA TRP A 249 15.18 -1.72 23.48
C TRP A 249 13.82 -1.06 23.73
N ARG A 250 13.18 -0.49 22.70
CA ARG A 250 11.85 0.16 22.86
C ARG A 250 10.78 -0.83 23.27
N HIS A 251 10.79 -2.02 22.66
CA HIS A 251 9.86 -3.09 22.99
C HIS A 251 10.01 -3.53 24.45
N ASN A 252 11.24 -3.81 24.87
CA ASN A 252 11.57 -4.24 26.23
C ASN A 252 11.22 -3.15 27.24
N ARG A 253 11.39 -1.86 26.89
CA ARG A 253 10.98 -0.76 27.76
C ARG A 253 9.46 -0.73 27.95
N VAL A 254 8.67 -0.91 26.89
CA VAL A 254 7.20 -0.98 27.00
C VAL A 254 6.78 -2.20 27.82
N LEU A 255 7.40 -3.36 27.60
CA LEU A 255 7.13 -4.55 28.40
C LEU A 255 7.46 -4.36 29.88
N GLN A 256 8.54 -3.66 30.21
CA GLN A 256 8.88 -3.31 31.59
C GLN A 256 7.80 -2.47 32.26
N GLU A 257 7.25 -1.46 31.57
CA GLU A 257 6.15 -0.65 32.12
C GLU A 257 4.89 -1.50 32.31
N LEU A 258 4.55 -2.39 31.37
CA LEU A 258 3.41 -3.29 31.51
C LEU A 258 3.57 -4.26 32.69
N VAL A 259 4.76 -4.85 32.84
CA VAL A 259 5.09 -5.73 33.98
C VAL A 259 4.94 -4.96 35.28
N SER A 260 5.45 -3.72 35.37
CA SER A 260 5.32 -2.86 36.54
C SER A 260 3.85 -2.63 36.94
N VAL A 261 2.99 -2.29 35.97
CA VAL A 261 1.55 -2.09 36.20
C VAL A 261 0.87 -3.39 36.66
N ILE A 262 1.21 -4.53 36.06
CA ILE A 262 0.63 -5.84 36.40
C ILE A 262 1.05 -6.29 37.80
N SER A 263 2.34 -6.18 38.16
CA SER A 263 2.83 -6.54 39.50
C SER A 263 2.20 -5.66 40.58
N THR A 264 2.04 -4.36 40.30
CA THR A 264 1.32 -3.43 41.20
C THR A 264 -0.13 -3.89 41.39
N ALA A 265 -0.83 -4.26 40.30
CA ALA A 265 -2.22 -4.75 40.37
C ALA A 265 -2.36 -6.10 41.10
N LYS A 266 -1.30 -6.92 41.13
CA LYS A 266 -1.26 -8.19 41.87
C LYS A 266 -0.92 -8.03 43.36
N GLY A 267 -0.60 -6.82 43.82
CA GLY A 267 -0.21 -6.57 45.22
C GLY A 267 1.24 -7.00 45.53
N GLU A 268 2.07 -7.21 44.51
CA GLU A 268 3.50 -7.49 44.69
C GLU A 268 4.23 -6.16 45.00
N ILE A 269 4.83 -6.05 46.18
CA ILE A 269 5.72 -4.93 46.52
C ILE A 269 6.98 -5.05 45.65
N HIS A 270 7.29 -3.98 44.92
CA HIS A 270 8.34 -3.84 43.92
C HIS A 270 9.46 -4.90 43.95
N PRO A 271 9.70 -5.64 42.85
CA PRO A 271 10.97 -6.31 42.69
C PRO A 271 12.06 -5.23 42.61
N SER A 272 13.04 -5.37 43.49
CA SER A 272 14.23 -4.51 43.57
C SER A 272 14.85 -4.29 42.20
N SER A 273 15.30 -3.06 41.98
CA SER A 273 16.10 -2.63 40.84
C SER A 273 17.13 -3.68 40.40
N THR A 274 17.33 -3.77 39.09
CA THR A 274 18.45 -4.44 38.40
C THR A 274 18.31 -5.94 38.18
N SER A 275 17.31 -6.36 37.40
CA SER A 275 17.59 -7.37 36.37
C SER A 275 17.23 -6.79 35.02
N SER A 276 18.20 -6.73 34.11
CA SER A 276 17.96 -6.46 32.70
C SER A 276 17.11 -7.61 32.17
N THR A 277 15.78 -7.47 32.26
CA THR A 277 14.83 -8.40 31.63
C THR A 277 14.98 -8.26 30.11
N VAL A 278 15.90 -9.05 29.55
CA VAL A 278 15.99 -9.28 28.12
C VAL A 278 14.88 -10.26 27.79
N PHE A 279 13.83 -9.74 27.14
CA PHE A 279 12.77 -10.58 26.59
C PHE A 279 13.33 -11.25 25.32
N THR A 280 13.56 -12.56 25.38
CA THR A 280 14.05 -13.36 24.26
C THR A 280 12.95 -13.62 23.24
N THR A 281 13.35 -13.74 21.98
CA THR A 281 12.46 -14.14 20.88
C THR A 281 12.16 -15.63 20.94
N GLU A 282 11.04 -16.03 20.33
CA GLU A 282 10.60 -17.43 20.24
C GLU A 282 11.73 -18.32 19.66
N GLY A 283 12.22 -19.28 20.44
CA GLY A 283 13.31 -20.20 20.06
C GLY A 283 14.67 -19.96 20.71
N GLU A 284 14.88 -18.88 21.47
CA GLU A 284 16.12 -18.67 22.25
C GLU A 284 15.94 -19.11 23.71
N SER A 285 16.55 -20.25 24.08
CA SER A 285 16.74 -20.64 25.48
C SER A 285 17.82 -19.80 26.14
N LYS A 286 17.57 -19.31 27.35
CA LYS A 286 18.61 -18.75 28.23
C LYS A 286 19.60 -19.86 28.54
N ASN A 287 20.77 -19.86 27.90
CA ASN A 287 21.91 -20.60 28.44
C ASN A 287 22.26 -19.96 29.78
N GLY A 288 22.07 -20.73 30.84
CA GLY A 288 22.24 -20.31 32.22
C GLY A 288 23.65 -19.78 32.47
N THR A 289 23.72 -18.61 33.11
CA THR A 289 24.84 -18.28 33.97
C THR A 289 24.77 -19.16 35.23
N GLU A 290 25.53 -20.24 35.22
CA GLU A 290 26.21 -20.82 36.38
C GLU A 290 27.70 -20.63 36.07
N GLY A 291 28.62 -20.20 36.92
CA GLY A 291 28.75 -19.96 38.35
C GLY A 291 30.27 -19.79 38.56
N LEU A 292 30.68 -18.95 39.50
CA LEU A 292 32.09 -18.75 39.87
C LEU A 292 32.81 -20.07 40.16
N SER A 293 34.09 -20.20 39.79
CA SER A 293 35.23 -20.31 40.74
C SER A 293 36.54 -20.78 40.07
N GLN A 294 37.64 -20.14 40.49
CA GLN A 294 39.07 -20.28 40.17
C GLN A 294 39.60 -19.55 38.93
#